data_AF-A0A8D0LCI5-F1
#
_entry.id   AF-A0A8D0LCI5-F1
#
_cell.length_a   1.000
_cell.length_b   1.000
_cell.length_c   1.000
_cell.angle_alpha   90.00
_cell.angle_beta   90.00
_cell.angle_gamma   90.00
#
_symmetry.space_group_name_H-M   'P 1'
#
loop_
_entity.id
_entity.type
_entity.pdbx_description
1 polymer ?
#
loop_
_entity_poly.entity_id
_entity_poly.type
_entity_poly.pdbx_seq_one_letter_code
_entity_poly.pdbx_strand_id
1 'polypeptide(L)' 'MSQRTLEDSSFRQREPKCHLYGLPGCPRNFSPVCGTDGIIYPNECVLCHSNR' A
#
# COMPACT_ATOMS: atom_id res chain seq x y z
N MET A 1 -29.21 8.52 -12.62
CA MET A 1 -29.23 8.24 -11.17
C MET A 1 -27.94 8.77 -10.57
N SER A 2 -27.91 10.09 -10.39
CA SER A 2 -26.77 10.80 -9.79
C SER A 2 -26.71 10.48 -8.30
N GLN A 3 -25.56 10.01 -7.83
CA GLN A 3 -24.94 10.27 -6.51
C GLN A 3 -23.87 9.22 -6.22
N ARG A 4 -22.59 9.58 -6.38
CA ARG A 4 -21.56 9.45 -5.34
C ARG A 4 -20.31 10.23 -5.73
N THR A 5 -20.09 11.25 -4.93
CA THR A 5 -18.93 12.11 -4.84
C THR A 5 -17.66 11.32 -4.51
N LEU A 6 -16.54 11.73 -5.13
CA LEU A 6 -15.15 11.64 -4.63
C LEU A 6 -14.66 10.26 -4.13
N GLU A 7 -13.70 9.68 -4.87
CA GLU A 7 -12.72 8.69 -4.36
C GLU A 7 -13.21 7.31 -3.89
N ASP A 8 -14.18 6.69 -4.58
CA ASP A 8 -14.60 5.31 -4.29
C ASP A 8 -14.47 4.38 -5.50
N SER A 9 -13.25 3.90 -5.78
CA SER A 9 -12.97 2.82 -6.72
C SER A 9 -12.77 1.50 -5.97
N SER A 10 -13.87 0.99 -5.42
CA SER A 10 -14.02 -0.23 -4.60
C SER A 10 -13.46 -1.56 -5.16
N PHE A 11 -12.70 -1.64 -6.26
CA PHE A 11 -12.01 -2.90 -6.63
C PHE A 11 -10.79 -2.73 -7.57
N ARG A 12 -10.11 -1.59 -7.55
CA ARG A 12 -8.72 -1.55 -8.03
C ARG A 12 -7.80 -1.70 -6.83
N GLN A 13 -6.80 -2.56 -6.98
CA GLN A 13 -5.79 -2.85 -5.97
C GLN A 13 -5.34 -1.53 -5.31
N ARG A 14 -5.42 -1.47 -3.97
CA ARG A 14 -5.02 -0.27 -3.22
C ARG A 14 -3.55 0.00 -3.52
N GLU A 15 -3.25 1.15 -4.11
CA GLU A 15 -1.86 1.58 -4.32
C GLU A 15 -1.20 1.81 -2.94
N PRO A 16 -0.03 1.21 -2.67
CA PRO A 16 0.68 1.43 -1.42
C PRO A 16 1.20 2.88 -1.37
N LYS A 17 1.09 3.52 -0.21
CA LYS A 17 1.46 4.94 -0.06
C LYS A 17 2.97 5.09 0.16
N CYS A 18 3.77 4.67 -0.82
CA CYS A 18 5.24 4.66 -0.73
C CYS A 18 5.86 6.04 -0.46
N HIS A 19 5.21 7.09 -0.94
CA HIS A 19 5.61 8.49 -0.71
C HIS A 19 5.54 8.91 0.78
N LEU A 20 4.75 8.22 1.61
CA LEU A 20 4.68 8.48 3.05
C LEU A 20 5.82 7.83 3.83
N TYR A 21 6.48 6.82 3.25
CA TYR A 21 7.58 6.08 3.86
C TYR A 21 8.97 6.62 3.48
N GLY A 22 9.04 7.92 3.19
CA GLY A 22 10.26 8.62 2.83
C GLY A 22 11.14 8.90 4.04
N LEU A 23 12.11 8.00 4.31
CA LEU A 23 13.30 8.16 5.17
C LEU A 23 13.04 8.52 6.67
N PRO A 24 13.91 8.07 7.60
CA PRO A 24 15.19 7.40 7.43
C PRO A 24 15.09 5.86 7.30
N GLY A 25 13.89 5.29 7.29
CA GLY A 25 13.69 3.85 7.14
C GLY A 25 12.26 3.42 7.43
N CYS A 26 11.95 2.15 7.16
CA CYS A 26 10.64 1.59 7.45
C CYS A 26 10.41 1.41 8.95
N PRO A 27 9.21 1.73 9.48
CA PRO A 27 8.86 1.36 10.83
C PRO A 27 8.89 -0.17 10.95
N ARG A 28 9.40 -0.67 12.09
CA ARG A 28 9.40 -2.12 12.40
C ARG A 28 8.04 -2.64 12.86
N ASN A 29 6.96 -1.93 12.53
CA ASN A 29 5.61 -2.38 12.82
C ASN A 29 5.27 -3.58 11.93
N PHE A 30 4.58 -4.56 12.51
CA PHE A 30 4.10 -5.72 11.78
C PHE A 30 2.67 -5.45 11.31
N SER A 31 2.51 -5.12 10.04
CA SER A 31 1.24 -4.84 9.38
C SER A 31 1.25 -5.53 8.02
N PRO A 32 0.99 -6.85 7.99
CA PRO A 32 1.20 -7.67 6.81
C PRO A 32 0.29 -7.21 5.66
N VAL A 33 0.87 -7.01 4.47
CA VAL A 33 0.16 -6.64 3.24
C VAL A 33 0.45 -7.67 2.15
N CYS A 34 -0.57 -8.00 1.37
CA CYS A 34 -0.42 -8.88 0.20
C CYS A 34 0.01 -8.04 -1.00
N GLY A 35 1.19 -8.32 -1.54
CA GLY A 35 1.64 -7.73 -2.79
C GLY A 35 0.89 -8.30 -3.99
N THR A 36 0.98 -7.60 -5.11
CA THR A 36 0.39 -8.04 -6.38
C THR A 36 1.13 -9.24 -6.99
N ASP A 37 2.33 -9.51 -6.49
CA ASP A 37 3.17 -10.69 -6.74
C ASP A 37 2.76 -11.93 -5.94
N GLY A 38 1.80 -11.80 -5.01
CA GLY A 38 1.36 -12.88 -4.13
C GLY A 38 2.28 -13.09 -2.91
N ILE A 39 3.23 -12.19 -2.67
CA ILE A 39 4.11 -12.22 -1.50
C ILE A 39 3.49 -11.41 -0.36
N ILE A 40 3.56 -11.94 0.86
CA ILE A 40 3.15 -11.21 2.05
C ILE A 40 4.34 -10.40 2.57
N TYR A 41 4.21 -9.09 2.54
CA TYR A 41 5.20 -8.17 3.07
C TYR A 41 4.85 -7.81 4.52
N PRO A 42 5.82 -7.76 5.44
CA PRO A 42 5.57 -7.49 6.85
C PRO A 42 5.04 -6.08 7.13
N ASN A 43 5.24 -5.14 6.22
CA ASN A 43 4.59 -3.82 6.23
C ASN A 43 4.57 -3.23 4.81
N GLU A 44 3.71 -2.23 4.61
CA GLU A 44 3.59 -1.52 3.32
C GLU A 44 4.88 -0.80 2.91
N CYS A 45 5.73 -0.40 3.86
CA CYS A 45 7.03 0.19 3.55
C CYS A 45 8.01 -0.82 2.92
N VAL A 46 8.05 -2.06 3.43
CA VAL A 46 8.86 -3.15 2.89
C VAL A 46 8.33 -3.57 1.51
N LEU A 47 7.01 -3.57 1.31
CA LEU A 47 6.41 -3.73 -0.02
C LEU A 47 6.90 -2.65 -1.00
N CYS A 48 6.92 -1.38 -0.57
CA CYS A 48 7.43 -0.27 -1.37
C CYS A 48 8.93 -0.37 -1.66
N HIS A 49 9.72 -0.90 -0.72
CA HIS A 49 11.16 -1.08 -0.91
C HIS A 49 11.49 -2.29 -1.80
N SER A 50 10.59 -3.27 -1.89
CA SER A 50 10.78 -4.48 -2.68
C SER A 50 10.43 -4.30 -4.17
N ASN A 51 9.57 -3.33 -4.50
CA ASN A 51 9.19 -3.00 -5.88
C ASN A 51 9.99 -1.81 -6.46
N ARG A 52 11.27 -1.67 -6.10
CA ARG A 52 12.15 -0.61 -6.62
C ARG A 52 12.92 -1.04 -7.88
#